data_AF-A0A241VFF4-F1
#
_entry.id   AF-A0A241VFF4-F1
#
_cell.length_a   1.000
_cell.length_b   1.000
_cell.length_c   1.000
_cell.angle_alpha   90.00
_cell.angle_beta   90.00
_cell.angle_gamma   90.00
#
_symmetry.space_group_name_H-M   'P 1'
#
loop_
_entity.id
_entity.type
_entity.pdbx_description
1 polymer ?
#
loop_
_entity_poly.entity_id
_entity_poly.type
_entity_poly.pdbx_seq_one_letter_code
_entity_poly.pdbx_strand_id
1 'polypeptide(L)'
;MIRIDEIWLSTQPMDMRAGMDTAMAQVLRAFGYIKPHCAYLFCNKRGHRMKVLVHDGLGVWLCARRLEQGKFHWAKVHQGETVAISPEQLQALIQGLPWQRIGLQQVVTML
;
A
#
# COMPACT_ATOMS: atom_id res chain seq x y z
N MET A 1 2.67 -18.90 -5.53
CA MET A 1 2.24 -17.49 -5.38
C MET A 1 2.61 -17.04 -3.97
N ILE A 2 3.10 -15.82 -3.77
CA ILE A 2 3.46 -15.31 -2.41
C ILE A 2 2.16 -15.07 -1.63
N ARG A 3 2.06 -15.62 -0.41
CA ARG A 3 0.89 -15.44 0.47
C ARG A 3 0.90 -14.03 1.08
N ILE A 4 -0.23 -13.33 0.98
CA ILE A 4 -0.47 -12.01 1.56
C ILE A 4 -1.85 -12.04 2.22
N ASP A 5 -1.88 -11.89 3.54
CA ASP A 5 -3.08 -11.90 4.38
C ASP A 5 -3.55 -10.48 4.71
N GLU A 6 -2.61 -9.54 4.89
CA GLU A 6 -2.93 -8.13 5.18
C GLU A 6 -2.16 -7.18 4.24
N ILE A 7 -2.82 -6.08 3.85
CA ILE A 7 -2.24 -5.05 2.99
C ILE A 7 -2.42 -3.69 3.67
N TRP A 8 -1.30 -3.02 3.89
CA TRP A 8 -1.24 -1.77 4.61
C TRP A 8 -0.59 -0.69 3.76
N LEU A 9 -1.17 0.50 3.75
CA LEU A 9 -0.72 1.65 2.98
C LEU A 9 -0.31 2.77 3.93
N SER A 10 0.90 3.31 3.74
CA SER A 10 1.37 4.51 4.46
C SER A 10 0.96 5.77 3.71
N THR A 11 0.42 6.77 4.40
CA THR A 11 0.14 8.10 3.81
C THR A 11 1.41 8.97 3.73
N GLN A 12 2.46 8.60 4.46
CA GLN A 12 3.76 9.27 4.38
C GLN A 12 4.55 8.81 3.14
N PRO A 13 5.20 9.74 2.43
CA PRO A 13 5.95 9.41 1.23
C PRO A 13 7.28 8.73 1.53
N MET A 14 7.71 7.84 0.65
CA MET A 14 9.02 7.19 0.68
C MET A 14 9.94 7.73 -0.43
N ASP A 15 11.23 7.89 -0.13
CA ASP A 15 12.25 8.07 -1.16
C ASP A 15 12.42 6.76 -1.95
N MET A 16 12.24 6.83 -3.27
CA MET A 16 12.31 5.66 -4.15
C MET A 16 13.74 5.11 -4.33
N ARG A 17 14.76 5.82 -3.82
CA ARG A 17 16.14 5.32 -3.71
C ARG A 17 16.33 4.35 -2.54
N ALA A 18 15.39 4.29 -1.59
CA ALA A 18 15.49 3.42 -0.42
C ALA A 18 15.64 1.93 -0.80
N GLY A 19 16.71 1.28 -0.34
CA GLY A 19 16.91 -0.16 -0.48
C GLY A 19 16.03 -0.98 0.47
N MET A 20 16.29 -2.29 0.57
CA MET A 20 15.55 -3.21 1.45
C MET A 20 15.59 -2.77 2.92
N ASP A 21 16.78 -2.53 3.48
CA ASP A 21 16.93 -2.16 4.89
C ASP A 21 16.27 -0.82 5.21
N THR A 22 16.43 0.17 4.33
CA THR A 22 15.79 1.48 4.49
C THR A 22 14.27 1.37 4.40
N ALA A 23 13.74 0.52 3.51
CA ALA A 23 12.32 0.28 3.41
C ALA A 23 11.77 -0.42 4.67
N MET A 24 12.48 -1.43 5.19
CA MET A 24 12.13 -2.09 6.45
C MET A 24 12.10 -1.09 7.62
N ALA A 25 13.11 -0.23 7.73
CA ALA A 25 13.15 0.81 8.76
C ALA A 25 11.97 1.79 8.65
N GLN A 26 11.53 2.12 7.42
CA GLN A 26 10.33 2.94 7.21
C GLN A 26 9.04 2.19 7.56
N VAL A 27 8.96 0.87 7.31
CA VAL A 27 7.83 0.06 7.78
C VAL A 27 7.75 0.08 9.30
N LEU A 28 8.86 -0.20 10.00
CA LEU A 28 8.89 -0.16 11.46
C LEU A 28 8.52 1.23 12.00
N ARG A 29 8.96 2.30 11.35
CA ARG A 29 8.59 3.68 11.74
C ARG A 29 7.10 3.97 11.54
N ALA A 30 6.52 3.56 10.41
CA ALA A 30 5.14 3.91 10.07
C ALA A 30 4.10 2.98 10.71
N PHE A 31 4.43 1.69 10.89
CA PHE A 31 3.48 0.66 11.33
C PHE A 31 3.86 0.02 12.68
N GLY A 32 5.06 0.28 13.21
CA GLY A 32 5.53 -0.25 14.50
C GLY A 32 6.05 -1.69 14.46
N TYR A 33 5.69 -2.47 13.43
CA TYR A 33 6.06 -3.88 13.29
C TYR A 33 6.11 -4.32 11.83
N ILE A 34 6.77 -5.46 11.58
CA ILE A 34 6.69 -6.22 10.33
C ILE A 34 6.12 -7.59 10.67
N LYS A 35 4.96 -7.92 10.12
CA LYS A 35 4.28 -9.21 10.32
C LYS A 35 4.50 -10.13 9.11
N PRO A 36 4.60 -11.46 9.33
CA PRO A 36 4.47 -12.44 8.26
C PRO A 36 3.22 -12.24 7.40
N HIS A 37 3.33 -12.57 6.12
CA HIS A 37 2.28 -12.49 5.12
C HIS A 37 1.63 -11.10 5.00
N CYS A 38 2.36 -10.02 5.28
CA CYS A 38 1.87 -8.65 5.16
C CYS A 38 2.57 -7.90 4.03
N ALA A 39 1.82 -7.07 3.32
CA ALA A 39 2.33 -6.14 2.32
C ALA A 39 2.21 -4.69 2.82
N TYR A 40 3.31 -3.94 2.76
CA TYR A 40 3.40 -2.54 3.19
C TYR A 40 3.72 -1.65 2.00
N LEU A 41 2.81 -0.72 1.71
CA LEU A 41 2.80 0.10 0.51
C LEU A 41 3.21 1.54 0.83
N PHE A 42 4.13 2.06 0.03
CA PHE A 42 4.57 3.45 0.09
C PHE A 42 4.59 4.06 -1.29
N CYS A 43 4.17 5.32 -1.40
CA CYS A 43 4.27 6.07 -2.63
C CYS A 43 5.31 7.18 -2.50
N ASN A 44 5.89 7.59 -3.61
CA ASN A 44 6.72 8.80 -3.63
C ASN A 44 5.85 10.06 -3.51
N LYS A 45 6.47 11.17 -3.09
CA LYS A 45 5.79 12.48 -2.94
C LYS A 45 5.07 12.94 -4.22
N ARG A 46 5.57 12.53 -5.40
CA ARG A 46 4.99 12.89 -6.70
C ARG A 46 3.82 12.00 -7.14
N GLY A 47 3.54 10.89 -6.45
CA GLY A 47 2.38 10.04 -6.72
C GLY A 47 2.53 9.00 -7.83
N HIS A 48 3.68 8.85 -8.47
CA HIS A 48 3.81 8.03 -9.71
C HIS A 48 4.68 6.79 -9.56
N ARG A 49 5.32 6.61 -8.39
CA ARG A 49 6.10 5.41 -8.07
C ARG A 49 5.69 4.90 -6.70
N MET A 50 5.59 3.58 -6.60
CA MET A 50 5.26 2.86 -5.39
C MET A 50 6.35 1.85 -5.09
N LYS A 51 6.66 1.68 -3.81
CA LYS A 51 7.37 0.50 -3.29
C LYS A 51 6.43 -0.33 -2.43
N VAL A 52 6.58 -1.63 -2.51
CA VAL A 52 5.82 -2.61 -1.71
C VAL A 52 6.81 -3.53 -1.03
N LEU A 53 6.84 -3.49 0.29
CA LEU A 53 7.59 -4.47 1.09
C LEU A 53 6.65 -5.60 1.48
N VAL A 54 7.00 -6.84 1.15
CA VAL A 54 6.20 -8.02 1.48
C VAL A 54 7.03 -8.94 2.36
N HIS A 55 6.53 -9.29 3.54
CA HIS A 55 7.14 -10.35 4.34
C HIS A 55 6.40 -11.67 4.04
N ASP A 56 7.10 -12.69 3.55
CA ASP A 56 6.46 -13.95 3.12
C ASP A 56 6.39 -15.02 4.21
N GLY A 57 6.94 -14.73 5.39
CA GLY A 57 7.01 -15.63 6.55
C GLY A 57 8.43 -16.14 6.82
N LEU A 58 9.29 -16.11 5.82
CA LEU A 58 10.71 -16.51 5.93
C LEU A 58 11.66 -15.35 5.65
N GLY A 59 11.25 -14.41 4.79
CA GLY A 59 12.03 -13.24 4.44
C GLY A 59 11.17 -12.13 3.87
N VAL A 60 11.86 -11.15 3.29
CA VAL A 60 11.25 -9.93 2.74
C VAL A 60 11.53 -9.76 1.26
N TRP A 61 10.51 -9.33 0.54
CA TRP A 61 10.58 -8.92 -0.85
C TRP A 61 10.37 -7.41 -0.93
N LEU A 62 11.09 -6.75 -1.83
CA LEU A 62 10.87 -5.34 -2.13
C LEU A 62 10.53 -5.17 -3.61
N CYS A 63 9.26 -4.88 -3.89
CA CYS A 63 8.76 -4.62 -5.24
C CYS A 63 8.73 -3.12 -5.50
N ALA A 64 8.99 -2.72 -6.75
CA ALA A 64 8.79 -1.36 -7.22
C ALA A 64 7.77 -1.36 -8.37
N ARG A 65 6.84 -0.41 -8.37
CA ARG A 65 5.85 -0.20 -9.43
C ARG A 65 5.84 1.25 -9.87
N ARG A 66 5.76 1.46 -11.18
CA ARG A 66 5.53 2.75 -11.82
C ARG A 66 4.39 2.58 -12.83
N LEU A 67 3.49 3.56 -12.89
CA LEU A 67 2.51 3.60 -13.99
C LEU A 67 3.19 4.17 -15.24
N GLU A 68 2.87 3.62 -16.41
CA GLU A 68 3.38 4.19 -17.66
C GLU A 68 2.84 5.59 -17.89
N GLN A 69 1.59 5.84 -17.49
CA GLN A 69 0.96 7.16 -17.53
C GLN A 69 0.17 7.42 -16.24
N GLY A 70 0.08 8.67 -15.82
CA GLY A 70 -0.72 9.09 -14.67
C GLY A 70 -0.03 8.92 -13.31
N LYS A 71 -0.86 8.86 -12.26
CA LYS A 71 -0.45 8.79 -10.84
C LYS A 71 -1.38 7.84 -10.09
N PHE A 72 -0.87 7.26 -9.01
CA PHE A 72 -1.67 6.50 -8.07
C PHE A 72 -2.63 7.43 -7.31
N HIS A 73 -3.89 7.00 -7.14
CA HIS A 73 -4.86 7.67 -6.29
C HIS A 73 -4.57 7.39 -4.81
N TRP A 74 -3.49 7.96 -4.29
CA TRP A 74 -2.98 7.65 -2.94
C TRP A 74 -3.88 8.18 -1.81
N ALA A 75 -3.83 7.54 -0.64
CA ALA A 75 -4.47 8.04 0.56
C ALA A 75 -3.81 9.34 1.04
N LYS A 76 -4.60 10.25 1.61
CA LYS A 76 -4.15 11.55 2.12
C LYS A 76 -3.95 11.48 3.64
N VAL A 77 -3.06 12.31 4.17
CA VAL A 77 -2.69 12.32 5.60
C VAL A 77 -3.88 12.46 6.55
N HIS A 78 -4.94 13.19 6.17
CA HIS A 78 -6.14 13.31 7.02
C HIS A 78 -6.96 12.01 7.16
N GLN A 79 -6.63 10.97 6.39
CA GLN A 79 -7.23 9.64 6.48
C GLN A 79 -6.49 8.73 7.48
N GLY A 80 -5.49 9.27 8.19
CA GLY A 80 -4.61 8.55 9.10
C GLY A 80 -3.19 8.40 8.55
N GLU A 81 -2.24 8.04 9.40
CA GLU A 81 -0.85 7.78 8.97
C GLU A 81 -0.73 6.48 8.17
N THR A 82 -1.61 5.51 8.46
CA THR A 82 -1.67 4.21 7.82
C THR A 82 -3.11 3.79 7.54
N VAL A 83 -3.32 3.03 6.47
CA VAL A 83 -4.65 2.58 6.01
C VAL A 83 -4.58 1.11 5.62
N ALA A 84 -5.41 0.25 6.21
CA ALA A 84 -5.62 -1.11 5.74
C ALA A 84 -6.45 -1.08 4.45
N ILE A 85 -6.08 -1.87 3.45
CA ILE A 85 -6.83 -1.97 2.19
C ILE A 85 -7.12 -3.43 1.82
N SER A 86 -8.23 -3.65 1.12
CA SER A 86 -8.59 -4.99 0.63
C SER A 86 -7.79 -5.37 -0.63
N PRO A 87 -7.76 -6.67 -1.01
CA PRO A 87 -7.19 -7.10 -2.29
C PRO A 87 -7.80 -6.41 -3.51
N GLU A 88 -9.11 -6.14 -3.51
CA GLU A 88 -9.82 -5.45 -4.60
C GLU A 88 -9.41 -3.97 -4.66
N GLN A 89 -9.26 -3.32 -3.50
CA GLN A 89 -8.73 -1.96 -3.41
C GLN A 89 -7.29 -1.89 -3.92
N LEU A 90 -6.45 -2.87 -3.57
CA LEU A 90 -5.10 -2.98 -4.11
C LEU A 90 -5.12 -3.15 -5.63
N GLN A 91 -5.98 -4.02 -6.18
CA GLN A 91 -6.09 -4.23 -7.63
C GLN A 91 -6.45 -2.95 -8.39
N ALA A 92 -7.38 -2.15 -7.88
CA ALA A 92 -7.69 -0.84 -8.47
C ALA A 92 -6.51 0.14 -8.32
N LEU A 93 -5.91 0.20 -7.13
CA LEU A 93 -4.78 1.08 -6.85
C LEU A 93 -3.59 0.80 -7.78
N ILE A 94 -3.20 -0.46 -7.99
CA ILE A 94 -2.06 -0.80 -8.86
C ILE A 94 -2.33 -0.46 -10.33
N GLN A 95 -3.58 -0.39 -10.76
CA GLN A 95 -3.98 0.09 -12.09
C GLN A 95 -4.04 1.62 -12.18
N GLY A 96 -3.87 2.34 -11.08
CA GLY A 96 -4.01 3.79 -11.02
C GLY A 96 -5.47 4.25 -11.00
N LEU A 97 -6.41 3.40 -10.57
CA LEU A 97 -7.82 3.73 -10.44
C LEU A 97 -8.16 4.20 -9.01
N PRO A 98 -9.24 5.00 -8.83
CA PRO A 98 -9.79 5.27 -7.51
C PRO A 98 -10.22 3.97 -6.82
N TRP A 99 -9.83 3.78 -5.56
CA TRP A 99 -10.05 2.54 -4.81
C TRP A 99 -10.83 2.73 -3.52
N GLN A 100 -10.90 3.96 -3.00
CA GLN A 100 -11.38 4.28 -1.65
C GLN A 100 -12.84 3.86 -1.40
N ARG A 101 -13.65 3.69 -2.45
CA ARG A 101 -15.07 3.30 -2.36
C ARG A 101 -15.33 1.84 -2.71
N ILE A 102 -14.30 1.09 -3.12
CA ILE A 102 -14.45 -0.34 -3.43
C ILE A 102 -14.72 -1.11 -2.14
N GLY A 103 -15.69 -2.01 -2.17
CA GLY A 103 -16.10 -2.83 -1.03
C GLY A 103 -17.10 -2.16 -0.07
N LEU A 104 -17.42 -0.87 -0.26
CA LEU A 104 -18.54 -0.22 0.43
C LEU A 104 -19.83 -0.72 -0.21
N GLN A 105 -20.41 -1.80 0.31
CA GLN A 105 -21.78 -2.18 -0.06
C GLN A 105 -22.71 -1.03 0.33
N GLN A 106 -23.20 -0.30 -0.66
CA GLN A 106 -24.31 0.61 -0.47
C GLN A 106 -25.56 -0.28 -0.38
N VAL A 107 -25.88 -0.75 0.83
CA VAL A 107 -27.16 -1.41 1.05
C VAL A 107 -28.23 -0.33 0.91
N VAL A 108 -28.91 -0.33 -0.23
CA VAL A 108 -30.08 0.51 -0.46
C VAL A 108 -31.28 -0.25 0.13
N THR A 109 -31.68 0.14 1.34
CA THR A 109 -32.91 -0.37 1.95
C THR A 109 -34.09 0.50 1.51
N MET A 110 -35.17 -0.13 1.03
CA MET A 110 -36.44 0.57 0.83
C MET A 110 -37.08 0.79 2.21
N LEU A 111 -37.37 2.05 2.55
CA LEU A 111 -38.24 2.40 3.69
C LEU A 111 -39.71 2.12 3.32
#